data_AF-A0A5B7VRK4-F1
#
_entry.id   AF-A0A5B7VRK4-F1
#
_cell.length_a   1.000
_cell.length_b   1.000
_cell.length_c   1.000
_cell.angle_alpha   90.00
_cell.angle_beta   90.00
_cell.angle_gamma   90.00
#
_symmetry.space_group_name_H-M   'P 1'
#
loop_
_entity.id
_entity.type
_entity.pdbx_description
1 polymer ?
#
loop_
_entity_poly.entity_id
_entity_poly.type
_entity_poly.pdbx_seq_one_letter_code
_entity_poly.pdbx_strand_id
1 'polypeptide(L)'
;MSLPSASPHVPLKSTRELVQAYAAQLLEHGEEVRQAAIREAILVEHGISASPNLVNDEVKKFWAKAGPALSARLRRPGIPDAVCQQFDAIWDVALNAAAAGHELERQQLQAHTEAALATAEQAGAQARASAAQLEAQTEELLSLRADKSRMSEQMVASEAERQGLVRERQEVADKVEAQRLQAAHEHQRLQALVDQLQQQLSALRDSAQRDLLALGESHQAELVKTQDFLMLETARVRDEHKARTERLSKELEQQQARNDQLRLLRANASDEAAELRGRLQATDRALAQLEQHNAQLTAQQQALQAALLDSVKAASVGQAKKTAEPGAGDTPDEEG
;
A
#
# COMPACT_ATOMS: atom_id res chain seq x y z
N MET A 1 -61.52 -99.58 -70.35
CA MET A 1 -62.88 -100.17 -70.22
C MET A 1 -63.75 -99.59 -71.32
N SER A 2 -64.53 -100.47 -71.96
CA SER A 2 -65.66 -100.21 -72.86
C SER A 2 -65.36 -99.83 -74.33
N LEU A 3 -65.25 -100.86 -75.17
CA LEU A 3 -66.00 -100.96 -76.45
C LEU A 3 -67.52 -101.01 -76.13
N PRO A 4 -68.51 -100.78 -77.04
CA PRO A 4 -68.47 -101.13 -78.48
C PRO A 4 -69.34 -100.28 -79.47
N SER A 5 -69.26 -100.71 -80.73
CA SER A 5 -70.28 -100.73 -81.80
C SER A 5 -70.72 -99.42 -82.48
N ALA A 6 -70.38 -99.30 -83.76
CA ALA A 6 -71.31 -99.68 -84.83
C ALA A 6 -70.55 -99.77 -86.16
N SER A 7 -70.30 -100.99 -86.64
CA SER A 7 -69.93 -101.22 -88.04
C SER A 7 -71.13 -100.85 -88.91
N PRO A 8 -71.03 -99.86 -89.82
CA PRO A 8 -72.06 -99.70 -90.82
C PRO A 8 -71.94 -100.89 -91.78
N HIS A 9 -73.03 -101.64 -91.91
CA HIS A 9 -73.24 -102.65 -92.95
C HIS A 9 -72.93 -102.00 -94.31
N VAL A 10 -71.72 -102.23 -94.83
CA VAL A 10 -71.38 -101.82 -96.20
C VAL A 10 -72.12 -102.81 -97.11
N PRO A 11 -73.00 -102.34 -98.02
CA PRO A 11 -73.64 -103.21 -98.99
C PRO A 11 -72.54 -103.96 -99.75
N LEU A 12 -72.76 -105.23 -100.09
CA LEU A 12 -71.83 -106.05 -100.87
C LEU A 12 -71.56 -105.34 -102.21
N LYS A 13 -70.59 -104.43 -102.23
CA LYS A 13 -70.13 -103.74 -103.42
C LYS A 13 -69.69 -104.81 -104.39
N SER A 14 -70.17 -104.72 -105.63
CA SER A 14 -69.78 -105.66 -106.67
C SER A 14 -68.25 -105.69 -106.74
N THR A 15 -67.66 -106.86 -107.03
CA THR A 15 -66.20 -107.01 -107.12
C THR A 15 -65.56 -105.97 -108.06
N ARG A 16 -66.33 -105.45 -109.03
CA ARG A 16 -65.95 -104.33 -109.91
C ARG A 16 -65.82 -102.98 -109.18
N GLU A 17 -66.77 -102.66 -108.31
CA GLU A 17 -66.78 -101.42 -107.53
C GLU A 17 -65.66 -101.42 -106.49
N LEU A 18 -65.36 -102.58 -105.91
CA LEU A 18 -64.22 -102.76 -105.01
C LEU A 18 -62.90 -102.49 -105.75
N VAL A 19 -62.71 -103.06 -106.94
CA VAL A 19 -61.50 -102.80 -107.76
C VAL A 19 -61.33 -101.31 -108.06
N GLN A 20 -62.40 -100.61 -108.43
CA GLN A 20 -62.32 -99.16 -108.69
C GLN A 20 -62.03 -98.36 -107.41
N ALA A 21 -62.59 -98.76 -106.25
CA ALA A 21 -62.35 -98.10 -104.97
C ALA A 21 -60.90 -98.29 -104.49
N TYR A 22 -60.36 -99.50 -104.53
CA TYR A 22 -58.96 -99.76 -104.19
C TYR A 22 -57.99 -99.13 -105.18
N ALA A 23 -58.32 -99.08 -106.47
CA ALA A 23 -57.52 -98.35 -107.45
C ALA A 23 -57.45 -96.84 -107.14
N ALA A 24 -58.53 -96.24 -106.64
CA ALA A 24 -58.53 -94.85 -106.20
C ALA A 24 -57.72 -94.64 -104.91
N GLN A 25 -57.85 -95.54 -103.94
CA GLN A 25 -57.09 -95.49 -102.68
C GLN A 25 -55.57 -95.59 -102.92
N LEU A 26 -55.12 -96.52 -103.76
CA LEU A 26 -53.70 -96.65 -104.12
C LEU A 26 -53.17 -95.37 -104.76
N LEU A 27 -53.99 -94.70 -105.56
CA LEU A 27 -53.61 -93.44 -106.20
C LEU A 27 -53.57 -92.26 -105.21
N GLU A 28 -54.44 -92.21 -104.20
CA GLU A 28 -54.38 -91.22 -103.11
C GLU A 28 -53.15 -91.41 -102.21
N HIS A 29 -52.67 -92.65 -102.07
CA HIS A 29 -51.46 -92.97 -101.31
C HIS A 29 -50.17 -92.85 -102.14
N GLY A 30 -50.27 -92.53 -103.43
CA GLY A 30 -49.13 -92.33 -104.31
C GLY A 30 -48.46 -93.62 -104.77
N GLU A 31 -49.13 -94.77 -104.64
CA GLU A 31 -48.63 -96.08 -105.06
C GLU A 31 -49.10 -96.46 -106.48
N GLU A 32 -48.33 -97.28 -107.19
CA GLU A 32 -48.71 -97.75 -108.52
C GLU A 32 -49.93 -98.68 -108.46
N VAL A 33 -50.96 -98.37 -109.25
CA VAL A 33 -52.19 -99.19 -109.38
C VAL A 33 -51.86 -100.51 -110.11
N ARG A 34 -51.29 -101.47 -109.38
CA ARG A 34 -50.94 -102.81 -109.88
C ARG A 34 -52.07 -103.80 -109.62
N GLN A 35 -52.31 -104.67 -110.60
CA GLN A 35 -53.33 -105.72 -110.52
C GLN A 35 -53.12 -106.65 -109.31
N ALA A 36 -51.86 -106.95 -108.95
CA ALA A 36 -51.53 -107.81 -107.82
C ALA A 36 -51.92 -107.17 -106.48
N ALA A 37 -51.60 -105.87 -106.29
CA ALA A 37 -51.88 -105.13 -105.06
C ALA A 37 -53.39 -104.98 -104.80
N ILE A 38 -54.19 -104.71 -105.84
CA ILE A 38 -55.66 -104.64 -105.70
C ILE A 38 -56.25 -106.01 -105.35
N ARG A 39 -55.73 -107.09 -105.94
CA ARG A 39 -56.21 -108.45 -105.63
C ARG A 39 -55.87 -108.87 -104.22
N GLU A 40 -54.68 -108.53 -103.75
CA GLU A 40 -54.24 -108.79 -102.38
C GLU A 40 -55.08 -107.98 -101.38
N ALA A 41 -55.32 -106.70 -101.62
CA ALA A 41 -56.17 -105.86 -100.78
C ALA A 41 -57.62 -106.37 -100.70
N ILE A 42 -58.22 -106.75 -101.83
CA ILE A 42 -59.59 -107.33 -101.84
C ILE A 42 -59.63 -108.68 -101.12
N LEU A 43 -58.56 -109.49 -101.24
CA LEU A 43 -58.48 -110.80 -100.58
C LEU A 43 -58.32 -110.65 -99.06
N VAL A 44 -57.49 -109.70 -98.61
CA VAL A 44 -57.23 -109.45 -97.19
C VAL A 44 -58.45 -108.83 -96.49
N GLU A 45 -59.11 -107.86 -97.11
CA GLU A 45 -60.19 -107.11 -96.46
C GLU A 45 -61.59 -107.69 -96.69
N HIS A 46 -61.81 -108.36 -97.82
CA HIS A 46 -63.14 -108.88 -98.19
C HIS A 46 -63.18 -110.40 -98.38
N GLY A 47 -62.05 -111.11 -98.32
CA GLY A 47 -62.00 -112.58 -98.41
C GLY A 47 -62.41 -113.16 -99.77
N ILE A 48 -62.56 -112.32 -100.79
CA ILE A 48 -63.02 -112.71 -102.14
C ILE A 48 -61.83 -112.75 -103.10
N SER A 49 -61.61 -113.89 -103.76
CA SER A 49 -60.61 -113.99 -104.84
C SER A 49 -61.16 -113.40 -106.14
N ALA A 50 -60.91 -112.11 -106.38
CA ALA A 50 -61.26 -111.45 -107.64
C ALA A 50 -60.50 -112.06 -108.83
N SER A 51 -61.20 -112.27 -109.95
CA SER A 51 -60.58 -112.86 -111.15
C SER A 51 -59.60 -111.87 -111.79
N PRO A 52 -58.40 -112.33 -112.21
CA PRO A 52 -57.38 -111.46 -112.80
C PRO A 52 -57.91 -110.62 -113.97
N ASN A 53 -58.67 -111.23 -114.87
CA ASN A 53 -59.19 -110.56 -116.06
C ASN A 53 -60.16 -109.42 -115.71
N LEU A 54 -61.02 -109.63 -114.71
CA LEU A 54 -61.95 -108.60 -114.25
C LEU A 54 -61.21 -107.40 -113.65
N VAL A 55 -60.18 -107.64 -112.82
CA VAL A 55 -59.38 -106.57 -112.22
C VAL A 55 -58.65 -105.77 -113.32
N ASN A 56 -58.10 -106.45 -114.33
CA ASN A 56 -57.38 -105.78 -115.42
C ASN A 56 -58.32 -104.91 -116.27
N ASP A 57 -59.50 -105.41 -116.62
CA ASP A 57 -60.48 -104.65 -117.41
C ASP A 57 -61.01 -103.42 -116.64
N GLU A 58 -61.24 -103.54 -115.34
CA GLU A 58 -61.69 -102.42 -114.51
C GLU A 58 -60.55 -101.42 -114.21
N VAL A 59 -59.30 -101.88 -114.06
CA VAL A 59 -58.13 -100.98 -113.97
C VAL A 59 -57.93 -100.20 -115.27
N LYS A 60 -58.13 -100.82 -116.43
CA LYS A 60 -58.10 -100.11 -117.72
C LYS A 60 -59.21 -99.05 -117.82
N LYS A 61 -60.43 -99.37 -117.42
CA LYS A 61 -61.55 -98.40 -117.36
C LYS A 61 -61.29 -97.28 -116.35
N PHE A 62 -60.69 -97.61 -115.22
CA PHE A 62 -60.28 -96.64 -114.20
C PHE A 62 -59.24 -95.67 -114.77
N TRP A 63 -58.20 -96.16 -115.44
CA TRP A 63 -57.19 -95.29 -116.08
C TRP A 63 -57.77 -94.44 -117.22
N ALA A 64 -58.72 -94.97 -118.00
CA ALA A 64 -59.42 -94.19 -119.01
C ALA A 64 -60.22 -93.01 -118.41
N LYS A 65 -60.72 -93.15 -117.17
CA LYS A 65 -61.47 -92.11 -116.47
C LYS A 65 -60.59 -91.16 -115.65
N ALA A 66 -59.60 -91.70 -114.93
CA ALA A 66 -58.75 -90.95 -114.00
C ALA A 66 -57.51 -90.31 -114.68
N GLY A 67 -57.02 -90.90 -115.77
CA GLY A 67 -55.85 -90.41 -116.52
C GLY A 67 -55.98 -88.96 -117.02
N PRO A 68 -57.12 -88.54 -117.61
CA PRO A 68 -57.33 -87.16 -118.01
C PRO A 68 -57.31 -86.16 -116.83
N ALA A 69 -57.85 -86.55 -115.66
CA ALA A 69 -57.88 -85.67 -114.48
C ALA A 69 -56.52 -85.50 -113.82
N LEU A 70 -55.74 -86.58 -113.73
CA LEU A 70 -54.36 -86.55 -113.21
C LEU A 70 -53.42 -85.79 -114.13
N SER A 71 -53.51 -86.01 -115.45
CA SER A 71 -52.73 -85.24 -116.42
C SER A 71 -53.08 -83.75 -116.38
N ALA A 72 -54.33 -83.36 -116.13
CA ALA A 72 -54.71 -81.98 -115.93
C ALA A 72 -54.16 -81.36 -114.63
N ARG A 73 -54.06 -82.13 -113.53
CA ARG A 73 -53.43 -81.68 -112.28
C ARG A 73 -51.92 -81.50 -112.44
N LEU A 74 -51.27 -82.44 -113.12
CA LEU A 74 -49.84 -82.38 -113.43
C LEU A 74 -49.49 -81.27 -114.44
N ARG A 75 -50.47 -80.83 -115.25
CA ARG A 75 -50.32 -79.71 -116.21
C ARG A 75 -50.69 -78.34 -115.64
N ARG A 76 -50.94 -78.19 -114.32
CA ARG A 76 -51.04 -76.84 -113.73
C ARG A 76 -49.66 -76.17 -113.79
N PRO A 77 -49.55 -74.93 -114.30
CA PRO A 77 -48.29 -74.19 -114.20
C PRO A 77 -47.95 -74.01 -112.72
N GLY A 78 -46.69 -74.25 -112.35
CA GLY A 78 -46.19 -73.98 -111.00
C GLY A 78 -46.44 -72.52 -110.60
N ILE A 79 -46.33 -72.21 -109.31
CA ILE A 79 -46.39 -70.82 -108.84
C ILE A 79 -45.40 -70.02 -109.69
N PRO A 80 -45.85 -68.99 -110.45
CA PRO A 80 -44.97 -68.27 -111.34
C PRO A 80 -43.79 -67.69 -110.56
N ASP A 81 -42.57 -67.81 -111.08
CA ASP A 81 -41.36 -67.31 -110.43
C ASP A 81 -41.45 -65.83 -110.03
N ALA A 82 -42.23 -65.05 -110.80
CA ALA A 82 -42.54 -63.66 -110.50
C ALA A 82 -43.23 -63.45 -109.13
N VAL A 83 -44.08 -64.38 -108.71
CA VAL A 83 -44.77 -64.32 -107.41
C VAL A 83 -43.79 -64.66 -106.27
N CYS A 84 -42.92 -65.66 -106.46
CA CYS A 84 -41.86 -65.97 -105.49
C CYS A 84 -40.91 -64.79 -105.30
N GLN A 85 -40.47 -64.15 -106.39
CA GLN A 85 -39.63 -62.94 -106.35
C GLN A 85 -40.32 -61.78 -105.62
N GLN A 86 -41.64 -61.62 -105.75
CA GLN A 86 -42.39 -60.61 -105.00
C GLN A 86 -42.45 -60.92 -103.50
N PHE A 87 -42.62 -62.19 -103.13
CA PHE A 87 -42.57 -62.60 -101.73
C PHE A 87 -41.18 -62.39 -101.13
N ASP A 88 -40.11 -62.77 -101.83
CA ASP A 88 -38.74 -62.54 -101.39
C ASP A 88 -38.47 -61.03 -101.21
N ALA A 89 -38.94 -60.19 -102.14
CA ALA A 89 -38.82 -58.74 -102.01
C ALA A 89 -39.58 -58.18 -100.79
N ILE A 90 -40.78 -58.68 -100.48
CA ILE A 90 -41.53 -58.27 -99.28
C ILE A 90 -40.79 -58.73 -98.02
N TRP A 91 -40.23 -59.95 -98.02
CA TRP A 91 -39.42 -60.46 -96.92
C TRP A 91 -38.16 -59.64 -96.71
N ASP A 92 -37.43 -59.29 -97.76
CA ASP A 92 -36.24 -58.44 -97.68
C ASP A 92 -36.58 -57.06 -97.12
N VAL A 93 -37.69 -56.44 -97.54
CA VAL A 93 -38.15 -55.16 -96.99
C VAL A 93 -38.48 -55.29 -95.50
N ALA A 94 -39.20 -56.34 -95.10
CA ALA A 94 -39.53 -56.57 -93.70
C ALA A 94 -38.28 -56.84 -92.83
N LEU A 95 -37.32 -57.60 -93.36
CA LEU A 95 -36.09 -57.97 -92.67
C LEU A 95 -35.15 -56.77 -92.52
N ASN A 96 -35.04 -55.94 -93.56
CA ASN A 96 -34.31 -54.67 -93.50
C ASN A 96 -34.96 -53.67 -92.54
N ALA A 97 -36.29 -53.57 -92.51
CA ALA A 97 -37.00 -52.72 -91.56
C ALA A 97 -36.79 -53.18 -90.11
N ALA A 98 -36.82 -54.49 -89.85
CA ALA A 98 -36.54 -55.06 -88.54
C ALA A 98 -35.08 -54.82 -88.11
N ALA A 99 -34.12 -55.01 -89.02
CA ALA A 99 -32.70 -54.75 -88.77
C ALA A 99 -32.46 -53.26 -88.42
N ALA A 100 -33.04 -52.34 -89.20
CA ALA A 100 -32.96 -50.91 -88.94
C ALA A 100 -33.62 -50.52 -87.60
N GLY A 101 -34.75 -51.14 -87.26
CA GLY A 101 -35.41 -50.95 -85.96
C GLY A 101 -34.51 -51.38 -84.79
N HIS A 102 -33.92 -52.57 -84.86
CA HIS A 102 -33.01 -53.06 -83.82
C HIS A 102 -31.68 -52.29 -83.75
N GLU A 103 -31.18 -51.77 -84.87
CA GLU A 103 -30.04 -50.84 -84.87
C GLU A 103 -30.36 -49.55 -84.13
N LEU A 104 -31.54 -48.98 -84.40
CA LEU A 104 -32.00 -47.76 -83.74
C LEU A 104 -32.21 -47.97 -82.23
N GLU A 105 -32.84 -49.08 -81.82
CA GLU A 105 -32.98 -49.46 -80.40
C GLU A 105 -31.61 -49.65 -79.73
N ARG A 106 -30.66 -50.32 -80.40
CA ARG A 106 -29.28 -50.47 -79.88
C ARG A 106 -28.60 -49.13 -79.70
N GLN A 107 -28.70 -48.22 -80.66
CA GLN A 107 -28.12 -46.87 -80.56
C GLN A 107 -28.74 -46.07 -79.41
N GLN A 108 -30.07 -46.15 -79.24
CA GLN A 108 -30.75 -45.49 -78.13
C GLN A 108 -30.32 -46.04 -76.77
N LEU A 109 -30.25 -47.36 -76.64
CA LEU A 109 -29.77 -48.00 -75.40
C LEU A 109 -28.30 -47.64 -75.13
N GLN A 110 -27.44 -47.63 -76.15
CA GLN A 110 -26.06 -47.18 -76.02
C GLN A 110 -25.98 -45.74 -75.53
N ALA A 111 -26.70 -44.81 -76.16
CA ALA A 111 -26.75 -43.41 -75.73
C ALA A 111 -27.27 -43.26 -74.29
N HIS A 112 -28.29 -44.04 -73.90
CA HIS A 112 -28.78 -44.06 -72.53
C HIS A 112 -27.75 -44.59 -71.53
N THR A 113 -27.01 -45.65 -71.88
CA THR A 113 -25.94 -46.17 -71.01
C THR A 113 -24.78 -45.19 -70.89
N GLU A 114 -24.37 -44.53 -71.97
CA GLU A 114 -23.32 -43.51 -71.96
C GLU A 114 -23.74 -42.31 -71.11
N ALA A 115 -24.98 -41.84 -71.23
CA ALA A 115 -25.51 -40.76 -70.39
C ALA A 115 -25.59 -41.17 -68.90
N ALA A 116 -25.98 -42.41 -68.62
CA ALA A 116 -26.02 -42.94 -67.25
C ALA A 116 -24.60 -43.05 -66.65
N LEU A 117 -23.61 -43.46 -67.44
CA LEU A 117 -22.21 -43.51 -67.01
C LEU A 117 -21.66 -42.10 -66.76
N ALA A 118 -21.89 -41.15 -67.66
CA ALA A 118 -21.44 -39.76 -67.50
C ALA A 118 -22.06 -39.10 -66.25
N THR A 119 -23.35 -39.32 -65.99
CA THR A 119 -24.01 -38.81 -64.78
C THR A 119 -23.49 -39.48 -63.51
N ALA A 120 -23.19 -40.78 -63.53
CA ALA A 120 -22.57 -41.49 -62.41
C ALA A 120 -21.15 -41.00 -62.12
N GLU A 121 -20.33 -40.74 -63.15
CA GLU A 121 -18.99 -40.16 -63.01
C GLU A 121 -19.06 -38.75 -62.42
N GLN A 122 -19.98 -37.91 -62.91
CA GLN A 122 -20.18 -36.57 -62.38
C GLN A 122 -20.65 -36.58 -60.92
N ALA A 123 -21.60 -37.45 -60.57
CA ALA A 123 -22.05 -37.62 -59.20
C ALA A 123 -20.90 -38.12 -58.28
N GLY A 124 -20.07 -39.04 -58.79
CA GLY A 124 -18.89 -39.51 -58.09
C GLY A 124 -17.85 -38.41 -57.86
N ALA A 125 -17.61 -37.55 -58.85
CA ALA A 125 -16.73 -36.40 -58.71
C ALA A 125 -17.26 -35.38 -57.69
N GLN A 126 -18.56 -35.09 -57.73
CA GLN A 126 -19.21 -34.20 -56.76
C GLN A 126 -19.17 -34.76 -55.34
N ALA A 127 -19.41 -36.06 -55.15
CA ALA A 127 -19.32 -36.72 -53.85
C ALA A 127 -17.90 -36.69 -53.27
N ARG A 128 -16.87 -36.88 -54.11
CA ARG A 128 -15.47 -36.74 -53.66
C ARG A 128 -15.14 -35.29 -53.29
N ALA A 129 -15.60 -34.33 -54.07
CA ALA A 129 -15.39 -32.91 -53.79
C ALA A 129 -16.05 -32.50 -52.46
N SER A 130 -17.28 -32.94 -52.20
CA SER A 130 -17.96 -32.65 -50.93
C SER A 130 -17.33 -33.39 -49.75
N ALA A 131 -16.87 -34.63 -49.93
CA ALA A 131 -16.12 -35.36 -48.91
C ALA A 131 -14.83 -34.63 -48.51
N ALA A 132 -14.04 -34.19 -49.49
CA ALA A 132 -12.82 -33.42 -49.24
C ALA A 132 -13.10 -32.08 -48.52
N GLN A 133 -14.20 -31.40 -48.85
CA GLN A 133 -14.63 -30.19 -48.15
C GLN A 133 -15.01 -30.47 -46.68
N LEU A 134 -15.72 -31.58 -46.42
CA LEU A 134 -16.08 -31.99 -45.07
C LEU A 134 -14.83 -32.35 -44.25
N GLU A 135 -13.88 -33.07 -44.85
CA GLU A 135 -12.60 -33.39 -44.20
C GLU A 135 -11.84 -32.11 -43.82
N ALA A 136 -11.68 -31.16 -44.74
CA ALA A 136 -11.06 -29.86 -44.45
C ALA A 136 -11.77 -29.11 -43.31
N GLN A 137 -13.11 -29.07 -43.33
CA GLN A 137 -13.88 -28.45 -42.24
C GLN A 137 -13.70 -29.18 -40.91
N THR A 138 -13.58 -30.51 -40.91
CA THR A 138 -13.33 -31.26 -39.67
C THR A 138 -11.94 -30.96 -39.10
N GLU A 139 -10.93 -30.82 -39.93
CA GLU A 139 -9.58 -30.43 -39.50
C GLU A 139 -9.57 -29.01 -38.92
N GLU A 140 -10.23 -28.06 -39.57
CA GLU A 140 -10.41 -26.69 -39.05
C GLU A 140 -11.17 -26.69 -37.71
N LEU A 141 -12.22 -27.49 -37.56
CA LEU A 141 -12.94 -27.59 -36.28
C LEU A 141 -12.06 -28.20 -35.18
N LEU A 142 -11.20 -29.15 -35.51
CA LEU A 142 -10.27 -29.75 -34.54
C LEU A 142 -9.19 -28.74 -34.12
N SER A 143 -8.65 -27.95 -35.05
CA SER A 143 -7.67 -26.90 -34.72
C SER A 143 -8.30 -25.81 -33.86
N LEU A 144 -9.50 -25.33 -34.21
CA LEU A 144 -10.24 -24.34 -33.41
C LEU A 144 -10.59 -24.87 -32.01
N ARG A 145 -10.88 -26.17 -31.86
CA ARG A 145 -11.09 -26.79 -30.54
C ARG A 145 -9.82 -26.82 -29.72
N ALA A 146 -8.68 -27.13 -30.31
CA ALA A 146 -7.38 -27.11 -29.64
C ALA A 146 -6.97 -25.68 -29.22
N ASP A 147 -7.22 -24.69 -30.08
CA ASP A 147 -6.98 -23.29 -29.73
C ASP A 147 -7.91 -22.82 -28.62
N LYS A 148 -9.19 -23.22 -28.66
CA LYS A 148 -10.14 -22.94 -27.58
C LYS A 148 -9.70 -23.55 -26.25
N SER A 149 -9.24 -24.80 -26.24
CA SER A 149 -8.76 -25.43 -24.99
C SER A 149 -7.53 -24.72 -24.47
N ARG A 150 -6.56 -24.39 -25.34
CA ARG A 150 -5.36 -23.63 -24.96
C ARG A 150 -5.69 -22.26 -24.38
N MET A 151 -6.62 -21.53 -25.00
CA MET A 151 -7.07 -20.23 -24.48
C MET A 151 -7.79 -20.38 -23.15
N SER A 152 -8.60 -21.41 -22.97
CA SER A 152 -9.26 -21.67 -21.68
C SER A 152 -8.28 -22.00 -20.56
N GLU A 153 -7.22 -22.77 -20.86
CA GLU A 153 -6.14 -23.05 -19.92
C GLU A 153 -5.38 -21.77 -19.55
N GLN A 154 -5.09 -20.91 -20.53
CA GLN A 154 -4.46 -19.60 -20.28
C GLN A 154 -5.33 -18.68 -19.41
N MET A 155 -6.64 -18.67 -19.64
CA MET A 155 -7.58 -17.89 -18.81
C MET A 155 -7.57 -18.40 -17.36
N VAL A 156 -7.67 -19.71 -17.15
CA VAL A 156 -7.62 -20.32 -15.81
C VAL A 156 -6.27 -20.03 -15.12
N ALA A 157 -5.16 -20.13 -15.85
CA ALA A 157 -3.84 -19.79 -15.32
C ALA A 157 -3.77 -18.31 -14.90
N SER A 158 -4.24 -17.39 -15.75
CA SER A 158 -4.26 -15.95 -15.45
C SER A 158 -5.19 -15.60 -14.28
N GLU A 159 -6.31 -16.30 -14.13
CA GLU A 159 -7.22 -16.15 -12.99
C GLU A 159 -6.56 -16.64 -11.70
N ALA A 160 -5.84 -17.76 -11.74
CA ALA A 160 -5.08 -18.28 -10.61
C ALA A 160 -3.96 -17.30 -10.21
N GLU A 161 -3.23 -16.73 -11.17
CA GLU A 161 -2.24 -15.68 -10.91
C GLU A 161 -2.87 -14.43 -10.28
N ARG A 162 -4.00 -13.96 -10.81
CA ARG A 162 -4.75 -12.85 -10.21
C ARG A 162 -5.17 -13.14 -8.78
N GLN A 163 -5.68 -14.35 -8.51
CA GLN A 163 -6.05 -14.75 -7.15
C GLN A 163 -4.84 -14.81 -6.22
N GLY A 164 -3.69 -15.31 -6.71
CA GLY A 164 -2.42 -15.28 -5.97
C GLY A 164 -2.01 -13.86 -5.61
N LEU A 165 -1.98 -12.94 -6.58
CA LEU A 165 -1.64 -11.54 -6.37
C LEU A 165 -2.62 -10.81 -5.44
N VAL A 166 -3.91 -11.16 -5.46
CA VAL A 166 -4.89 -10.61 -4.51
C VAL A 166 -4.58 -11.06 -3.08
N ARG A 167 -4.22 -12.32 -2.87
CA ARG A 167 -3.81 -12.82 -1.54
C ARG A 167 -2.54 -12.14 -1.07
N GLU A 168 -1.52 -12.03 -1.92
CA GLU A 168 -0.28 -11.31 -1.58
C GLU A 168 -0.54 -9.85 -1.22
N ARG A 169 -1.43 -9.17 -1.95
CA ARG A 169 -1.85 -7.80 -1.61
C ARG A 169 -2.55 -7.71 -0.27
N GLN A 170 -3.40 -8.67 0.07
CA GLN A 170 -4.07 -8.75 1.38
C GLN A 170 -3.04 -8.97 2.49
N GLU A 171 -2.12 -9.93 2.33
CA GLU A 171 -1.06 -10.17 3.31
C GLU A 171 -0.16 -8.95 3.53
N VAL A 172 0.17 -8.21 2.46
CA VAL A 172 0.94 -6.97 2.58
C VAL A 172 0.12 -5.87 3.25
N ALA A 173 -1.17 -5.74 2.94
CA ALA A 173 -2.07 -4.79 3.60
C ALA A 173 -2.15 -5.07 5.11
N ASP A 174 -2.36 -6.32 5.49
CA ASP A 174 -2.41 -6.75 6.90
C ASP A 174 -1.08 -6.47 7.62
N LYS A 175 0.05 -6.73 6.96
CA LYS A 175 1.39 -6.40 7.50
C LYS A 175 1.56 -4.89 7.71
N VAL A 176 1.12 -4.08 6.75
CA VAL A 176 1.18 -2.60 6.85
C VAL A 176 0.26 -2.10 7.97
N GLU A 177 -0.94 -2.65 8.11
CA GLU A 177 -1.86 -2.30 9.20
C GLU A 177 -1.26 -2.67 10.57
N ALA A 178 -0.70 -3.88 10.71
CA ALA A 178 0.00 -4.29 11.92
C ALA A 178 1.17 -3.36 12.27
N GLN A 179 1.99 -2.97 11.28
CA GLN A 179 3.08 -2.01 11.47
C GLN A 179 2.55 -0.62 11.87
N ARG A 180 1.45 -0.15 11.29
CA ARG A 180 0.82 1.12 11.67
C ARG A 180 0.32 1.10 13.11
N LEU A 181 -0.28 0.00 13.55
CA LEU A 181 -0.72 -0.17 14.94
C LEU A 181 0.48 -0.19 15.90
N GLN A 182 1.56 -0.90 15.55
CA GLN A 182 2.80 -0.89 16.33
C GLN A 182 3.39 0.52 16.44
N ALA A 183 3.53 1.23 15.32
CA ALA A 183 4.02 2.61 15.30
C ALA A 183 3.13 3.56 16.12
N ALA A 184 1.80 3.38 16.07
CA ALA A 184 0.88 4.16 16.90
C ALA A 184 1.08 3.88 18.39
N HIS A 185 1.27 2.63 18.79
CA HIS A 185 1.59 2.28 20.18
C HIS A 185 2.94 2.83 20.64
N GLU A 186 3.97 2.76 19.80
CA GLU A 186 5.26 3.38 20.09
C GLU A 186 5.15 4.89 20.22
N HIS A 187 4.40 5.54 19.33
CA HIS A 187 4.14 6.97 19.42
C HIS A 187 3.43 7.35 20.73
N GLN A 188 2.40 6.60 21.12
CA GLN A 188 1.70 6.79 22.40
C GLN A 188 2.64 6.61 23.60
N ARG A 189 3.52 5.61 23.58
CA ARG A 189 4.53 5.39 24.65
C ARG A 189 5.51 6.55 24.75
N LEU A 190 6.04 6.99 23.60
CA LEU A 190 6.96 8.13 23.56
C LEU A 190 6.27 9.41 24.02
N GLN A 191 5.02 9.62 23.62
CA GLN A 191 4.24 10.78 24.06
C GLN A 191 3.99 10.76 25.57
N ALA A 192 3.63 9.61 26.15
CA ALA A 192 3.49 9.46 27.59
C ALA A 192 4.80 9.74 28.35
N LEU A 193 5.95 9.31 27.83
CA LEU A 193 7.26 9.64 28.41
C LEU A 193 7.58 11.14 28.31
N VAL A 194 7.26 11.78 27.18
CA VAL A 194 7.42 13.22 27.01
C VAL A 194 6.55 13.98 28.01
N ASP A 195 5.28 13.60 28.16
CA ASP A 195 4.36 14.20 29.12
C ASP A 195 4.86 14.04 30.56
N GLN A 196 5.38 12.85 30.92
CA GLN A 196 5.98 12.59 32.23
C GLN A 196 7.22 13.47 32.48
N LEU A 197 8.11 13.60 31.49
CA LEU A 197 9.29 14.46 31.60
C LEU A 197 8.90 15.94 31.70
N GLN A 198 7.89 16.39 30.95
CA GLN A 198 7.36 17.75 31.05
C GLN A 198 6.79 18.02 32.45
N GLN A 199 6.04 17.07 33.03
CA GLN A 199 5.54 17.17 34.40
C GLN A 199 6.67 17.21 35.44
N GLN A 200 7.73 16.42 35.25
CA GLN A 200 8.90 16.46 36.13
C GLN A 200 9.62 17.81 36.06
N LEU A 201 9.80 18.36 34.84
CA LEU A 201 10.41 19.68 34.66
C LEU A 201 9.54 20.79 35.25
N SER A 202 8.21 20.73 35.11
CA SER A 202 7.33 21.71 35.72
C SER A 202 7.36 21.61 37.25
N ALA A 203 7.30 20.40 37.81
CA ALA A 203 7.38 20.19 39.26
C ALA A 203 8.71 20.68 39.84
N LEU A 204 9.83 20.40 39.16
CA LEU A 204 11.15 20.90 39.55
C LEU A 204 11.21 22.43 39.47
N ARG A 205 10.69 23.03 38.39
CA ARG A 205 10.61 24.48 38.26
C ARG A 205 9.79 25.10 39.38
N ASP A 206 8.63 24.53 39.69
CA ASP A 206 7.73 25.03 40.75
C ASP A 206 8.35 24.84 42.13
N SER A 207 9.11 23.76 42.36
CA SER A 207 9.85 23.55 43.61
C SER A 207 10.99 24.56 43.76
N ALA A 208 11.81 24.76 42.72
CA ALA A 208 12.89 25.74 42.74
C ALA A 208 12.38 27.18 42.90
N GLN A 209 11.25 27.52 42.27
CA GLN A 209 10.59 28.82 42.47
C GLN A 209 10.12 29.00 43.93
N ARG A 210 9.54 27.96 44.54
CA ARG A 210 9.15 28.00 45.96
C ARG A 210 10.36 28.15 46.88
N ASP A 211 11.45 27.43 46.61
CA ASP A 211 12.67 27.52 47.41
C ASP A 211 13.30 28.92 47.32
N LEU A 212 13.32 29.53 46.13
CA LEU A 212 13.81 30.90 45.95
C LEU A 212 12.94 31.92 46.68
N LEU A 213 11.62 31.77 46.67
CA LEU A 213 10.71 32.63 47.42
C LEU A 213 10.91 32.47 48.93
N ALA A 214 11.00 31.24 49.42
CA ALA A 214 11.24 30.96 50.83
C ALA A 214 12.60 31.51 51.29
N LEU A 215 13.64 31.38 50.46
CA LEU A 215 14.96 31.95 50.74
C LEU A 215 14.91 33.48 50.74
N GLY A 216 14.20 34.09 49.79
CA GLY A 216 13.93 35.53 49.77
C GLY A 216 13.20 36.03 51.02
N GLU A 217 12.15 35.34 51.45
CA GLU A 217 11.41 35.63 52.68
C GLU A 217 12.30 35.47 53.92
N SER A 218 13.12 34.43 53.98
CA SER A 218 14.05 34.19 55.08
C SER A 218 15.11 35.30 55.19
N HIS A 219 15.69 35.71 54.06
CA HIS A 219 16.63 36.83 54.01
C HIS A 219 15.97 38.16 54.35
N GLN A 220 14.73 38.39 53.90
CA GLN A 220 13.99 39.58 54.30
C GLN A 220 13.74 39.60 55.81
N ALA A 221 13.38 38.47 56.42
CA ALA A 221 13.22 38.36 57.86
C ALA A 221 14.54 38.57 58.62
N GLU A 222 15.66 38.06 58.11
CA GLU A 222 17.00 38.31 58.67
C GLU A 222 17.38 39.79 58.56
N LEU A 223 17.14 40.43 57.42
CA LEU A 223 17.40 41.86 57.23
C LEU A 223 16.61 42.70 58.23
N VAL A 224 15.32 42.42 58.41
CA VAL A 224 14.50 43.10 59.43
C VAL A 224 15.06 42.88 60.83
N LYS A 225 15.43 41.65 61.21
CA LYS A 225 16.07 41.39 62.52
C LYS A 225 17.38 42.16 62.70
N THR A 226 18.24 42.20 61.67
CA THR A 226 19.49 42.97 61.73
C THR A 226 19.23 44.46 61.83
N GLN A 227 18.22 44.97 61.12
CA GLN A 227 17.79 46.36 61.20
C GLN A 227 17.27 46.71 62.61
N ASP A 228 16.41 45.87 63.19
CA ASP A 228 15.89 46.05 64.55
C ASP A 228 17.01 46.02 65.58
N PHE A 229 17.96 45.08 65.46
CA PHE A 229 19.14 45.01 66.31
C PHE A 229 20.00 46.28 66.20
N LEU A 230 20.29 46.76 64.99
CA LEU A 230 21.02 48.01 64.78
C LEU A 230 20.27 49.22 65.35
N MET A 231 18.95 49.27 65.20
CA MET A 231 18.12 50.33 65.78
C MET A 231 18.18 50.33 67.32
N LEU A 232 18.10 49.15 67.95
CA LEU A 232 18.23 49.00 69.40
C LEU A 232 19.64 49.36 69.88
N GLU A 233 20.69 48.87 69.21
CA GLU A 233 22.07 49.15 69.61
C GLU A 233 22.44 50.62 69.39
N THR A 234 21.98 51.24 68.31
CA THR A 234 22.17 52.69 68.10
C THR A 234 21.39 53.52 69.12
N ALA A 235 20.19 53.09 69.53
CA ALA A 235 19.45 53.74 70.62
C ALA A 235 20.20 53.61 71.95
N ARG A 236 20.65 52.40 72.30
CA ARG A 236 21.46 52.14 73.50
C ARG A 236 22.74 52.97 73.52
N VAL A 237 23.54 52.94 72.44
CA VAL A 237 24.78 53.71 72.33
C VAL A 237 24.50 55.21 72.45
N ARG A 238 23.42 55.70 71.84
CA ARG A 238 22.98 57.10 71.99
C ARG A 238 22.65 57.44 73.44
N ASP A 239 21.93 56.58 74.14
CA ASP A 239 21.58 56.80 75.54
C ASP A 239 22.78 56.68 76.47
N GLU A 240 23.71 55.76 76.21
CA GLU A 240 25.01 55.70 76.91
C GLU A 240 25.82 56.97 76.67
N HIS A 241 25.87 57.49 75.45
CA HIS A 241 26.49 58.78 75.15
C HIS A 241 25.82 59.93 75.89
N LYS A 242 24.47 60.01 75.89
CA LYS A 242 23.72 61.02 76.65
C LYS A 242 24.05 60.95 78.15
N ALA A 243 24.00 59.75 78.74
CA ALA A 243 24.32 59.55 80.15
C ALA A 243 25.77 59.95 80.47
N ARG A 244 26.74 59.66 79.58
CA ARG A 244 28.12 60.13 79.72
C ARG A 244 28.20 61.65 79.63
N THR A 245 27.49 62.28 78.68
CA THR A 245 27.47 63.75 78.58
C THR A 245 26.84 64.41 79.79
N GLU A 246 25.77 63.84 80.37
CA GLU A 246 25.14 64.34 81.60
C GLU A 246 26.03 64.17 82.84
N ARG A 247 26.81 63.08 82.91
CA ARG A 247 27.82 62.92 83.98
C ARG A 247 28.93 63.94 83.85
N LEU A 248 29.50 64.08 82.66
CA LEU A 248 30.56 65.06 82.39
C LEU A 248 30.06 66.51 82.59
N SER A 249 28.80 66.81 82.25
CA SER A 249 28.22 68.13 82.50
C SER A 249 28.07 68.40 84.00
N LYS A 250 27.60 67.42 84.79
CA LYS A 250 27.54 67.53 86.26
C LYS A 250 28.93 67.67 86.88
N GLU A 251 29.92 66.92 86.40
CA GLU A 251 31.32 67.07 86.85
C GLU A 251 31.87 68.45 86.50
N LEU A 252 31.58 68.97 85.31
CA LEU A 252 31.96 70.32 84.89
C LEU A 252 31.31 71.38 85.79
N GLU A 253 30.00 71.26 86.07
CA GLU A 253 29.29 72.15 87.01
C GLU A 253 29.90 72.10 88.42
N GLN A 254 30.23 70.90 88.92
CA GLN A 254 30.93 70.76 90.20
C GLN A 254 32.31 71.41 90.19
N GLN A 255 33.07 71.28 89.10
CA GLN A 255 34.38 71.93 88.97
C GLN A 255 34.25 73.45 88.86
N GLN A 256 33.24 73.96 88.15
CA GLN A 256 32.92 75.39 88.11
C GLN A 256 32.55 75.92 89.49
N ALA A 257 31.66 75.23 90.21
CA ALA A 257 31.29 75.57 91.58
C ALA A 257 32.50 75.58 92.54
N ARG A 258 33.41 74.60 92.42
CA ARG A 258 34.69 74.59 93.15
C ARG A 258 35.58 75.77 92.77
N ASN A 259 35.65 76.12 91.49
CA ASN A 259 36.43 77.27 91.03
C ASN A 259 35.86 78.58 91.59
N ASP A 260 34.54 78.75 91.60
CA ASP A 260 33.88 79.91 92.18
C ASP A 260 34.07 79.98 93.70
N GLN A 261 34.05 78.85 94.41
CA GLN A 261 34.45 78.78 95.82
C GLN A 261 35.91 79.22 96.02
N LEU A 262 36.84 78.76 95.17
CA LEU A 262 38.23 79.19 95.22
C LEU A 262 38.40 80.68 94.90
N ARG A 263 37.59 81.25 94.00
CA ARG A 263 37.56 82.68 93.72
C ARG A 263 37.08 83.49 94.91
N LEU A 264 36.02 83.04 95.59
CA LEU A 264 35.53 83.65 96.82
C LEU A 264 36.58 83.59 97.94
N LEU A 265 37.21 82.42 98.14
CA LEU A 265 38.30 82.28 99.11
C LEU A 265 39.49 83.18 98.79
N ARG A 266 39.84 83.32 97.51
CA ARG A 266 40.90 84.24 97.07
C ARG A 266 40.52 85.70 97.28
N ALA A 267 39.26 86.08 97.04
CA ALA A 267 38.76 87.42 97.33
C ALA A 267 38.80 87.72 98.83
N ASN A 268 38.30 86.81 99.67
CA ASN A 268 38.36 86.94 101.12
C ASN A 268 39.80 87.05 101.63
N ALA A 269 40.72 86.20 101.14
CA ALA A 269 42.13 86.27 101.51
C ALA A 269 42.80 87.57 101.04
N SER A 270 42.38 88.11 99.88
CA SER A 270 42.82 89.43 99.40
C SER A 270 42.32 90.56 100.30
N ASP A 271 41.06 90.51 100.73
CA ASP A 271 40.47 91.50 101.62
C ASP A 271 41.11 91.46 103.01
N GLU A 272 41.34 90.27 103.58
CA GLU A 272 42.10 90.08 104.82
C GLU A 272 43.53 90.63 104.69
N ALA A 273 44.22 90.38 103.57
CA ALA A 273 45.54 90.94 103.32
C ALA A 273 45.52 92.48 103.20
N ALA A 274 44.47 93.06 102.63
CA ALA A 274 44.28 94.50 102.56
C ALA A 274 44.04 95.12 103.95
N GLU A 275 43.21 94.48 104.79
CA GLU A 275 43.01 94.89 106.18
C GLU A 275 44.32 94.84 107.00
N LEU A 276 45.08 93.75 106.89
CA LEU A 276 46.36 93.61 107.58
C LEU A 276 47.39 94.63 107.11
N ARG A 277 47.46 94.91 105.80
CA ARG A 277 48.30 96.00 105.26
C ARG A 277 47.87 97.37 105.76
N GLY A 278 46.56 97.63 105.86
CA GLY A 278 46.03 98.87 106.41
C GLY A 278 46.41 99.06 107.88
N ARG A 279 46.35 97.99 108.68
CA ARG A 279 46.80 98.01 110.10
C ARG A 279 48.30 98.26 110.22
N LEU A 280 49.13 97.60 109.40
CA LEU A 280 50.58 97.83 109.36
C LEU A 280 50.94 99.27 108.99
N GLN A 281 50.31 99.83 107.96
CA GLN A 281 50.54 101.23 107.59
C GLN A 281 50.12 102.21 108.69
N ALA A 282 49.08 101.89 109.47
CA ALA A 282 48.68 102.70 110.62
C ALA A 282 49.72 102.61 111.76
N THR A 283 50.28 101.42 112.02
CA THR A 283 51.35 101.26 113.02
C THR A 283 52.66 101.93 112.59
N ASP A 284 53.01 101.88 111.31
CA ASP A 284 54.21 102.55 110.78
C ASP A 284 54.12 104.07 110.91
N ARG A 285 52.94 104.65 110.67
CA ARG A 285 52.70 106.09 110.90
C ARG A 285 52.81 106.46 112.38
N ALA A 286 52.36 105.61 113.28
CA ALA A 286 52.47 105.84 114.72
C ALA A 286 53.94 105.75 115.18
N LEU A 287 54.72 104.80 114.66
CA LEU A 287 56.16 104.70 114.91
C LEU A 287 56.91 105.94 114.41
N ALA A 288 56.64 106.39 113.18
CA ALA A 288 57.27 107.59 112.63
C ALA A 288 56.97 108.86 113.46
N GLN A 289 55.77 108.98 114.03
CA GLN A 289 55.42 110.07 114.94
C GLN A 289 56.20 110.00 116.26
N LEU A 290 56.38 108.81 116.82
CA LEU A 290 57.19 108.61 118.04
C LEU A 290 58.67 108.88 117.80
N GLU A 291 59.21 108.48 116.65
CA GLU A 291 60.59 108.77 116.24
C GLU A 291 60.84 110.27 116.08
N GLN A 292 59.91 111.00 115.44
CA GLN A 292 59.99 112.47 115.33
C GLN A 292 59.99 113.15 116.71
N HIS A 293 59.16 112.67 117.65
CA HIS A 293 59.12 113.21 119.00
C HIS A 293 60.43 112.95 119.77
N ASN A 294 61.01 111.76 119.62
CA ASN A 294 62.32 111.44 120.22
C ASN A 294 63.45 112.28 119.61
N ALA A 295 63.48 112.46 118.30
CA ALA A 295 64.47 113.31 117.64
C ALA A 295 64.40 114.76 118.15
N GLN A 296 63.19 115.30 118.34
CA GLN A 296 62.98 116.62 118.93
C GLN A 296 63.51 116.73 120.36
N LEU A 297 63.30 115.71 121.19
CA LEU A 297 63.83 115.66 122.56
C LEU A 297 65.37 115.59 122.57
N THR A 298 65.97 114.77 121.70
CA THR A 298 67.44 114.68 121.61
C THR A 298 68.08 115.97 121.10
N ALA A 299 67.43 116.66 120.16
CA ALA A 299 67.90 117.95 119.67
C ALA A 299 67.84 119.03 120.76
N GLN A 300 66.80 119.03 121.59
CA GLN A 300 66.71 119.91 122.76
C GLN A 300 67.81 119.62 123.79
N GLN A 301 68.11 118.34 124.04
CA GLN A 301 69.19 117.95 124.96
C GLN A 301 70.58 118.34 124.43
N GLN A 302 70.85 118.13 123.15
CA GLN A 302 72.13 118.51 122.54
C GLN A 302 72.32 120.04 122.50
N ALA A 303 71.26 120.81 122.24
CA ALA A 303 71.31 122.28 122.29
C ALA A 303 71.64 122.80 123.69
N LEU A 304 71.12 122.16 124.75
CA LEU A 304 71.44 122.50 126.13
C LEU A 304 72.89 122.12 126.50
N GLN A 305 73.41 120.99 126.00
CA GLN A 305 74.79 120.55 126.26
C GLN A 305 75.83 121.40 125.52
N ALA A 306 75.54 121.86 124.30
CA ALA A 306 76.41 122.77 123.56
C ALA A 306 76.55 124.14 124.26
N ALA A 307 75.45 124.68 124.78
CA ALA A 307 75.47 125.93 125.55
C ALA A 307 76.32 125.85 126.83
N LEU A 308 76.47 124.66 127.43
CA LEU A 308 77.30 124.44 128.62
C LEU A 308 78.79 124.32 128.30
N LEU A 309 79.18 123.68 127.20
CA LEU A 309 80.59 123.44 126.85
C LEU A 309 81.33 124.68 126.35
N ASP A 310 80.64 125.61 125.68
CA ASP A 310 81.25 126.88 125.23
C ASP A 310 81.54 127.85 126.39
N SER A 311 80.88 127.68 127.54
CA SER A 311 81.17 128.48 128.75
C SER A 311 82.48 128.08 129.46
N VAL A 312 83.01 126.88 129.18
CA VAL A 312 84.17 126.30 129.92
C VAL A 312 85.49 126.42 129.16
N LYS A 313 85.49 126.45 127.81
CA LYS A 313 86.72 126.48 126.99
C LYS A 313 87.42 127.84 126.88
N ALA A 314 86.77 128.94 127.25
CA ALA A 314 87.39 130.27 127.14
C ALA A 314 88.37 130.63 128.29
N ALA A 315 88.55 129.77 129.30
CA ALA A 315 89.25 130.12 130.54
C ALA A 315 90.70 129.58 130.70
N SER A 316 91.27 128.73 129.82
CA SER A 316 92.51 128.00 130.21
C SER A 316 93.51 127.58 129.12
N VAL A 317 94.04 128.51 128.29
CA VAL A 317 95.31 128.29 127.55
C VAL A 317 96.22 129.52 127.61
N GLY A 318 96.93 129.66 128.74
CA GLY A 318 98.13 130.46 128.92
C GLY A 318 99.29 129.56 129.36
N GLN A 319 100.15 129.21 128.39
CA GLN A 319 101.50 128.64 128.49
C GLN A 319 101.73 127.26 129.12
N ALA A 320 102.24 126.34 128.28
CA ALA A 320 103.20 125.31 128.67
C ALA A 320 104.61 125.70 128.17
N LYS A 321 105.62 125.71 129.07
CA LYS A 321 107.04 125.46 128.76
C LYS A 321 107.61 124.48 129.79
N LYS A 322 108.22 123.43 129.23
CA LYS A 322 109.28 122.55 129.76
C LYS A 322 108.93 121.38 130.72
N THR A 323 108.96 120.20 130.09
CA THR A 323 109.75 118.98 130.39
C THR A 323 109.51 118.13 131.63
N ALA A 324 109.34 116.82 131.32
CA ALA A 324 109.82 115.58 131.97
C ALA A 324 108.63 114.68 132.37
N GLU A 325 108.30 113.66 131.56
CA GLU A 325 108.76 112.25 131.68
C GLU A 325 107.89 111.44 132.69
N PRO A 326 107.92 110.09 132.71
CA PRO A 326 106.99 109.24 131.96
C PRO A 326 106.12 108.33 132.85
N GLY A 327 105.11 107.65 132.27
CA GLY A 327 104.62 106.36 132.79
C GLY A 327 103.11 106.13 132.85
N ALA A 328 102.73 105.02 132.20
CA ALA A 328 101.79 103.97 132.65
C ALA A 328 100.25 104.19 132.67
N GLY A 329 99.57 103.23 132.02
CA GLY A 329 98.23 102.71 132.33
C GLY A 329 97.06 103.62 131.96
N ASP A 330 95.87 103.17 131.59
CA ASP A 330 95.27 101.84 131.47
C ASP A 330 93.93 102.10 130.72
N THR A 331 93.58 101.28 129.72
CA THR A 331 92.27 100.63 129.43
C THR A 331 90.90 101.36 129.68
N PRO A 332 89.74 100.79 129.30
CA PRO A 332 89.30 100.16 128.04
C PRO A 332 87.82 100.53 127.68
N ASP A 333 87.21 99.69 126.83
CA ASP A 333 85.76 99.45 126.58
C ASP A 333 85.01 100.45 125.70
N GLU A 334 84.00 100.11 124.89
CA GLU A 334 83.42 98.88 124.33
C GLU A 334 82.44 99.39 123.23
N GLU A 335 82.26 98.57 122.19
CA GLU A 335 81.00 98.20 121.48
C GLU A 335 79.81 99.18 121.40
N GLY A 336 79.06 99.30 120.29
CA GLY A 336 79.03 98.64 118.98
C GLY A 336 77.97 99.30 118.10
#